data_AF-A0A1H9NC96-F1
#
_entry.id   AF-A0A1H9NC96-F1
#
_cell.length_a   1.000
_cell.length_b   1.000
_cell.length_c   1.000
_cell.angle_alpha   90.00
_cell.angle_beta   90.00
_cell.angle_gamma   90.00
#
_symmetry.space_group_name_H-M   'P 1'
#
loop_
_entity.id
_entity.type
_entity.pdbx_description
1 polymer ?
#
loop_
_entity_poly.entity_id
_entity_poly.type
_entity_poly.pdbx_seq_one_letter_code
_entity_poly.pdbx_strand_id
1 'polypeptide(L)'
;MTPASFPTWLHSLAIVSLILGFICAIVIIVDEFRRPQHMWIMNVVWPLTALFGSVIWLAFYFAWGRGMTRERHQAMQRQQERKKREGSDPDGGMDMGTQPPFPVMVAKGASHCGAGCTLGDIVAEWLAFGIPAVAVAFGWHSLFDEKTFAVWILDYIVAFLLGVIFQYFTIKPMRDLSVGQGIVQALKADVLSISAWQIGMYGFMAIAQFAWLNPAYGHKAEVNSPEFWFVMQVAMLCGFVTSYPVNWFLLKAGVKEKM
;
A
#
# COMPACT_ATOMS: atom_id res chain seq x y z
N MET A 1 21.59 32.36 -2.01
CA MET A 1 20.28 32.03 -1.42
C MET A 1 20.54 30.90 -0.44
N THR A 2 20.31 31.11 0.86
CA THR A 2 20.30 29.99 1.81
C THR A 2 19.22 29.01 1.33
N PRO A 3 19.50 27.69 1.24
CA PRO A 3 18.45 26.73 0.93
C PRO A 3 17.31 26.96 1.93
N ALA A 4 16.09 27.10 1.43
CA ALA A 4 14.92 27.21 2.28
C ALA A 4 14.88 25.95 3.15
N SER A 5 15.20 26.11 4.43
CA SER A 5 15.33 25.00 5.36
C SER A 5 14.20 25.07 6.36
N PHE A 6 13.46 23.98 6.50
CA PHE A 6 12.45 23.85 7.56
C PHE A 6 13.11 23.93 8.95
N PRO A 7 12.34 24.27 10.00
CA PRO A 7 12.84 24.30 11.37
C PRO A 7 13.45 22.95 11.78
N THR A 8 14.53 23.00 12.56
CA THR A 8 15.30 21.80 12.97
C THR A 8 14.44 20.72 13.63
N TRP A 9 13.40 21.10 14.38
CA TRP A 9 12.51 20.14 15.02
C TRP A 9 11.70 19.33 13.97
N LEU A 10 11.21 19.99 12.90
CA LEU A 10 10.42 19.35 11.86
C LEU A 10 11.30 18.43 11.02
N HIS A 11 12.48 18.92 10.66
CA HIS A 11 13.50 18.15 9.97
C HIS A 11 13.90 16.89 10.74
N SER A 12 14.18 17.03 12.05
CA SER A 12 14.57 15.91 12.90
C SER A 12 13.43 14.90 13.06
N LEU A 13 12.20 15.38 13.24
CA LEU A 13 11.01 14.54 13.33
C LEU A 13 10.81 13.75 12.04
N ALA A 14 10.93 14.41 10.88
CA ALA A 14 10.80 13.78 9.58
C ALA A 14 11.83 12.66 9.40
N ILE A 15 13.11 12.93 9.69
CA ILE A 15 14.16 11.91 9.62
C ILE A 15 13.88 10.73 10.54
N VAL A 16 13.52 10.98 11.80
CA VAL A 16 13.22 9.91 12.76
C VAL A 16 12.04 9.06 12.28
N SER A 17 10.98 9.68 11.75
CA SER A 17 9.81 8.99 11.22
C SER A 17 10.14 8.11 10.01
N LEU A 18 10.97 8.60 9.09
CA LEU A 18 11.41 7.84 7.92
C LEU A 18 12.31 6.67 8.30
N ILE A 19 13.29 6.89 9.19
CA ILE A 19 14.18 5.84 9.70
C ILE A 19 13.35 4.75 10.38
N LEU A 20 12.37 5.14 11.19
CA LEU A 20 11.48 4.18 11.86
C LEU A 20 10.69 3.34 10.85
N GLY A 21 10.11 3.97 9.83
CA GLY A 21 9.41 3.27 8.74
C GLY A 21 10.32 2.27 8.01
N PHE A 22 11.55 2.67 7.68
CA PHE A 22 12.53 1.79 7.05
C PHE A 22 12.94 0.62 7.95
N ILE A 23 13.19 0.87 9.24
CA ILE A 23 13.50 -0.21 10.20
C ILE A 23 12.34 -1.19 10.27
N CYS A 24 11.10 -0.72 10.37
CA CYS A 24 9.91 -1.58 10.39
C CYS A 24 9.81 -2.41 9.10
N ALA A 25 10.00 -1.80 7.93
CA ALA A 25 10.00 -2.51 6.66
C ALA A 25 11.09 -3.60 6.58
N ILE A 26 12.32 -3.29 7.02
CA ILE A 26 13.43 -4.26 7.07
C ILE A 26 13.10 -5.43 8.01
N VAL A 27 12.54 -5.16 9.19
CA VAL A 27 12.13 -6.21 10.14
C VAL A 27 11.12 -7.16 9.50
N ILE A 28 10.12 -6.63 8.80
CA ILE A 28 9.13 -7.43 8.06
C ILE A 28 9.82 -8.26 6.97
N ILE A 29 10.65 -7.65 6.13
CA ILE A 29 11.37 -8.35 5.05
C ILE A 29 12.18 -9.53 5.61
N VAL A 30 12.92 -9.30 6.70
CA VAL A 30 13.74 -10.34 7.36
C VAL A 30 12.87 -11.46 7.91
N ASP A 31 11.68 -11.16 8.46
CA ASP A 31 10.75 -12.19 8.92
C ASP A 31 10.15 -12.98 7.75
N GLU A 32 9.79 -12.33 6.65
CA GLU A 32 9.23 -12.96 5.45
C GLU A 32 10.22 -13.88 4.75
N PHE A 33 11.52 -13.60 4.79
CA PHE A 33 12.54 -14.54 4.31
C PHE A 33 12.50 -15.88 5.08
N ARG A 34 12.16 -15.85 6.38
CA ARG A 34 12.02 -17.06 7.21
C ARG A 34 10.61 -17.67 7.13
N ARG A 35 9.60 -16.83 6.89
CA ARG A 35 8.17 -17.15 6.94
C ARG A 35 7.46 -16.55 5.71
N PRO A 36 7.74 -17.07 4.50
CA PRO A 36 7.20 -16.48 3.28
C PRO A 36 5.68 -16.53 3.28
N GLN A 37 5.06 -15.48 2.76
CA GLN A 37 3.61 -15.41 2.59
C GLN A 37 3.13 -16.43 1.55
N HIS A 38 1.93 -16.98 1.77
CA HIS A 38 1.29 -17.87 0.81
C HIS A 38 1.03 -17.16 -0.53
N MET A 39 0.53 -15.92 -0.47
CA MET A 39 0.41 -15.04 -1.63
C MET A 39 1.69 -14.23 -1.75
N TRP A 40 2.49 -14.49 -2.78
CA TRP A 40 3.83 -13.89 -2.91
C TRP A 40 3.80 -12.36 -2.86
N ILE A 41 2.76 -11.74 -3.41
CA ILE A 41 2.56 -10.28 -3.45
C ILE A 41 2.46 -9.68 -2.06
N MET A 42 1.98 -10.44 -1.07
CA MET A 42 1.93 -9.97 0.32
C MET A 42 3.34 -9.77 0.91
N ASN A 43 4.37 -10.46 0.40
CA ASN A 43 5.76 -10.17 0.78
C ASN A 43 6.25 -8.80 0.30
N VAL A 44 5.49 -8.13 -0.58
CA VAL A 44 5.78 -6.77 -1.04
C VAL A 44 4.87 -5.77 -0.33
N VAL A 45 3.60 -6.13 -0.12
CA VAL A 45 2.60 -5.27 0.54
C VAL A 45 2.98 -4.94 1.98
N TRP A 46 3.42 -5.91 2.78
CA TRP A 46 3.74 -5.67 4.18
C TRP A 46 4.91 -4.71 4.39
N PRO A 47 6.06 -4.87 3.70
CA PRO A 47 7.14 -3.89 3.78
C PRO A 47 6.74 -2.49 3.29
N LEU A 48 6.01 -2.39 2.17
CA LEU A 48 5.59 -1.10 1.62
C LEU A 48 4.65 -0.36 2.57
N THR A 49 3.71 -1.08 3.18
CA THR A 49 2.77 -0.45 4.14
C THR A 49 3.43 -0.07 5.45
N ALA A 50 4.52 -0.73 5.84
CA ALA A 50 5.33 -0.30 6.98
C ALA A 50 6.10 1.01 6.72
N LEU A 51 6.32 1.41 5.46
CA LEU A 51 6.98 2.70 5.17
C LEU A 51 6.15 3.89 5.65
N PHE A 52 4.81 3.85 5.54
CA PHE A 52 3.95 4.89 6.08
C PHE A 52 3.33 4.52 7.43
N GLY A 53 2.98 3.25 7.62
CA GLY A 53 2.33 2.76 8.84
C GLY A 53 3.29 2.56 10.02
N SER A 54 4.59 2.44 9.74
CA SER A 54 5.67 2.26 10.71
C SER A 54 5.32 1.19 11.76
N VAL A 55 5.42 1.53 13.05
CA VAL A 55 5.22 0.61 14.17
C VAL A 55 3.80 0.02 14.22
N ILE A 56 2.80 0.79 13.78
CA ILE A 56 1.40 0.34 13.76
C ILE A 56 1.24 -0.81 12.77
N TRP A 57 1.80 -0.68 11.56
CA TRP A 57 1.74 -1.74 10.56
C TRP A 57 2.66 -2.92 10.90
N LEU A 58 3.77 -2.68 11.59
CA LEU A 58 4.60 -3.76 12.14
C LEU A 58 3.82 -4.60 13.17
N ALA A 59 3.11 -3.96 14.09
CA ALA A 59 2.27 -4.65 15.06
C ALA A 59 1.11 -5.39 14.36
N PHE A 60 0.48 -4.75 13.37
CA PHE A 60 -0.57 -5.35 12.55
C PHE A 60 -0.07 -6.60 11.80
N TYR A 61 1.13 -6.53 11.23
CA TYR A 61 1.82 -7.65 10.59
C TYR A 61 2.02 -8.81 11.57
N PHE A 62 2.61 -8.58 12.75
CA PHE A 62 2.86 -9.67 13.69
C PHE A 62 1.59 -10.31 14.25
N ALA A 63 0.51 -9.54 14.38
CA ALA A 63 -0.75 -10.03 14.92
C ALA A 63 -1.62 -10.77 13.89
N TRP A 64 -1.69 -10.30 12.63
CA TRP A 64 -2.62 -10.84 11.64
C TRP A 64 -2.04 -11.05 10.22
N GLY A 65 -0.82 -10.57 9.97
CA GLY A 65 -0.18 -10.61 8.66
C GLY A 65 0.93 -11.64 8.50
N ARG A 66 1.47 -12.16 9.60
CA ARG A 66 2.65 -13.02 9.61
C ARG A 66 2.39 -14.39 8.99
N GLY A 67 3.23 -14.78 8.03
CA GLY A 67 3.18 -16.10 7.40
C GLY A 67 3.53 -17.25 8.36
N MET A 68 3.14 -18.47 7.99
CA MET A 68 3.54 -19.68 8.71
C MET A 68 5.01 -20.02 8.46
N THR A 69 5.66 -20.69 9.41
CA THR A 69 7.03 -21.20 9.21
C THR A 69 7.07 -22.17 8.03
N ARG A 70 8.14 -22.15 7.22
CA ARG A 70 8.37 -23.13 6.13
C ARG A 70 8.20 -24.57 6.59
N GLU A 71 8.69 -24.93 7.77
CA GLU A 71 8.54 -26.26 8.36
C GLU A 71 7.08 -26.67 8.56
N ARG A 72 6.25 -25.76 9.09
CA ARG A 72 4.80 -25.97 9.27
C ARG A 72 4.10 -26.11 7.92
N HIS A 73 4.50 -25.30 6.94
CA HIS A 73 3.95 -25.39 5.59
C HIS A 73 4.26 -26.74 4.94
N GLN A 74 5.51 -27.20 5.02
CA GLN A 74 5.93 -28.52 4.53
C GLN A 74 5.25 -29.67 5.29
N ALA A 75 5.07 -29.54 6.61
CA ALA A 75 4.35 -30.54 7.40
C ALA A 75 2.89 -30.66 6.96
N MET A 76 2.20 -29.53 6.72
CA MET A 76 0.83 -29.51 6.21
C MET A 76 0.73 -30.09 4.79
N GLN A 77 1.63 -29.72 3.89
CA GLN A 77 1.67 -30.28 2.53
C GLN A 77 1.84 -31.81 2.56
N ARG A 78 2.79 -32.32 3.35
CA ARG A 78 3.00 -33.77 3.55
C ARG A 78 1.75 -34.45 4.11
N GLN A 79 1.05 -33.81 5.05
CA GLN A 79 -0.17 -34.36 5.63
C GLN A 79 -1.33 -34.39 4.62
N GLN A 80 -1.49 -33.34 3.79
CA GLN A 80 -2.48 -33.32 2.71
C GLN A 80 -2.18 -34.38 1.65
N GLU A 81 -0.92 -34.51 1.22
CA GLU A 81 -0.50 -35.57 0.29
C GLU A 81 -0.77 -36.96 0.85
N ARG A 82 -0.53 -37.16 2.15
CA ARG A 82 -0.82 -38.43 2.83
C ARG A 82 -2.32 -38.73 2.87
N LYS A 83 -3.16 -37.77 3.28
CA LYS A 83 -4.63 -37.93 3.27
C LYS A 83 -5.16 -38.23 1.87
N LYS A 84 -4.62 -37.56 0.84
CA LYS A 84 -5.00 -37.79 -0.57
C LYS A 84 -4.62 -39.20 -1.05
N ARG A 85 -3.49 -39.75 -0.58
CA ARG A 85 -3.07 -41.14 -0.88
C ARG A 85 -3.90 -42.19 -0.14
N GLU A 86 -4.35 -41.87 1.07
CA GLU A 86 -5.13 -42.80 1.93
C GLU A 86 -6.62 -42.86 1.54
N GLY A 87 -7.05 -42.17 0.49
CA GLY A 87 -8.43 -42.22 -0.03
C GLY A 87 -9.48 -41.72 0.98
N SER A 88 -9.06 -40.97 2.00
CA SER A 88 -9.95 -40.43 3.02
C SER A 88 -10.70 -39.24 2.43
N ASP A 89 -12.03 -39.28 2.50
CA ASP A 89 -12.90 -38.20 2.02
C ASP A 89 -12.44 -36.84 2.59
N PRO A 90 -12.42 -35.75 1.79
CA PRO A 90 -11.98 -34.43 2.25
C PRO A 90 -12.87 -33.80 3.33
N ASP A 91 -13.99 -34.42 3.70
CA ASP A 91 -15.07 -33.81 4.48
C ASP A 91 -14.79 -33.70 6.00
N GLY A 92 -13.62 -34.15 6.44
CA GLY A 92 -13.11 -33.87 7.78
C GLY A 92 -12.49 -32.48 7.84
N GLY A 93 -13.36 -31.46 7.95
CA GLY A 93 -13.07 -30.03 8.10
C GLY A 93 -11.60 -29.70 8.31
N MET A 94 -10.95 -29.15 7.28
CA MET A 94 -9.74 -28.38 7.49
C MET A 94 -10.08 -27.37 8.57
N ASP A 95 -9.36 -27.44 9.69
CA ASP A 95 -9.27 -26.36 10.68
C ASP A 95 -8.76 -25.13 9.92
N MET A 96 -9.71 -24.44 9.29
CA MET A 96 -9.56 -23.14 8.70
C MET A 96 -9.21 -22.27 9.88
N GLY A 97 -7.91 -22.13 10.13
CA GLY A 97 -7.37 -21.27 11.17
C GLY A 97 -8.22 -20.01 11.21
N THR A 98 -8.77 -19.75 12.40
CA THR A 98 -9.91 -18.87 12.64
C THR A 98 -9.89 -17.70 11.67
N GLN A 99 -10.86 -17.63 10.73
CA GLN A 99 -10.90 -16.55 9.76
C GLN A 99 -10.76 -15.21 10.50
N PRO A 100 -9.85 -14.33 10.08
CA PRO A 100 -9.60 -13.10 10.81
C PRO A 100 -10.89 -12.29 10.93
N PRO A 101 -11.08 -11.52 12.02
CA PRO A 101 -12.25 -10.68 12.18
C PRO A 101 -12.47 -9.78 10.94
N PHE A 102 -13.73 -9.53 10.59
CA PHE A 102 -14.05 -8.74 9.39
C PHE A 102 -13.30 -7.40 9.27
N PRO A 103 -13.13 -6.59 10.34
CA PRO A 103 -12.31 -5.38 10.30
C PRO A 103 -10.86 -5.61 9.86
N VAL A 104 -10.26 -6.73 10.26
CA VAL A 104 -8.89 -7.11 9.88
C VAL A 104 -8.82 -7.43 8.40
N MET A 105 -9.82 -8.12 7.84
CA MET A 105 -9.90 -8.38 6.40
C MET A 105 -10.02 -7.07 5.60
N VAL A 106 -10.81 -6.10 6.11
CA VAL A 106 -10.91 -4.77 5.51
C VAL A 106 -9.56 -4.04 5.55
N ALA A 107 -8.89 -4.06 6.70
CA ALA A 107 -7.59 -3.43 6.88
C ALA A 107 -6.52 -4.02 5.96
N LYS A 108 -6.51 -5.35 5.76
CA LYS A 108 -5.63 -6.00 4.77
C LYS A 108 -5.94 -5.55 3.34
N GLY A 109 -7.21 -5.55 2.95
CA GLY A 109 -7.65 -5.11 1.63
C GLY A 109 -7.31 -3.65 1.33
N ALA A 110 -7.45 -2.75 2.32
CA ALA A 110 -7.04 -1.35 2.21
C ALA A 110 -5.51 -1.21 2.17
N SER A 111 -4.78 -1.94 3.02
CA SER A 111 -3.31 -1.94 3.03
C SER A 111 -2.72 -2.40 1.70
N HIS A 112 -3.36 -3.37 1.04
CA HIS A 112 -2.95 -3.85 -0.27
C HIS A 112 -3.04 -2.74 -1.35
N CYS A 113 -4.13 -1.97 -1.39
CA CYS A 113 -4.23 -0.80 -2.28
C CYS A 113 -3.20 0.28 -1.89
N GLY A 114 -3.06 0.54 -0.58
CA GLY A 114 -2.10 1.50 -0.06
C GLY A 114 -0.65 1.19 -0.41
N ALA A 115 -0.27 -0.08 -0.46
CA ALA A 115 1.04 -0.50 -0.92
C ALA A 115 1.27 -0.15 -2.40
N GLY A 116 0.26 -0.37 -3.25
CA GLY A 116 0.28 0.04 -4.65
C GLY A 116 0.44 1.56 -4.81
N CYS A 117 -0.32 2.35 -4.05
CA CYS A 117 -0.17 3.82 -4.03
C CYS A 117 1.21 4.24 -3.52
N THR A 118 1.70 3.64 -2.44
CA THR A 118 3.03 3.96 -1.88
C THR A 118 4.15 3.74 -2.89
N LEU A 119 4.15 2.58 -3.57
CA LEU A 119 5.14 2.32 -4.61
C LEU A 119 4.94 3.24 -5.82
N GLY A 120 3.69 3.54 -6.17
CA GLY A 120 3.35 4.43 -7.26
C GLY A 120 3.89 5.83 -7.06
N ASP A 121 3.62 6.44 -5.91
CA ASP A 121 4.06 7.78 -5.57
C ASP A 121 5.59 7.85 -5.44
N ILE A 122 6.24 6.83 -4.87
CA ILE A 122 7.70 6.75 -4.85
C ILE A 122 8.26 6.81 -6.28
N VAL A 123 7.71 6.01 -7.20
CA VAL A 123 8.18 5.98 -8.59
C VAL A 123 7.86 7.29 -9.32
N ALA A 124 6.62 7.76 -9.23
CA ALA A 124 6.12 8.89 -9.98
C ALA A 124 6.71 10.23 -9.51
N GLU A 125 6.81 10.46 -8.20
CA GLU A 125 7.41 11.69 -7.65
C GLU A 125 8.89 11.78 -8.00
N TRP A 126 9.66 10.69 -7.83
CA TRP A 126 11.08 10.69 -8.21
C TRP A 126 11.29 10.82 -9.72
N LEU A 127 10.42 10.21 -10.54
CA LEU A 127 10.45 10.35 -12.00
C LEU A 127 10.19 11.80 -12.42
N ALA A 128 9.14 12.44 -11.88
CA ALA A 128 8.82 13.83 -12.18
C ALA A 128 9.81 14.84 -11.58
N PHE A 129 10.50 14.47 -10.49
CA PHE A 129 11.61 15.24 -9.93
C PHE A 129 12.84 15.17 -10.84
N GLY A 130 13.27 13.96 -11.24
CA GLY A 130 14.46 13.75 -12.06
C GLY A 130 14.28 14.14 -13.53
N ILE A 131 13.06 14.07 -14.06
CA ILE A 131 12.72 14.38 -15.45
C ILE A 131 11.55 15.39 -15.49
N PRO A 132 11.82 16.70 -15.40
CA PRO A 132 10.79 17.75 -15.41
C PRO A 132 9.84 17.70 -16.61
N ALA A 133 10.30 17.20 -17.76
CA ALA A 133 9.50 17.02 -18.97
C ALA A 133 8.30 16.09 -18.76
N VAL A 134 8.37 15.16 -17.80
CA VAL A 134 7.23 14.31 -17.44
C VAL A 134 6.10 15.16 -16.88
N ALA A 135 6.39 16.03 -15.90
CA ALA A 135 5.37 16.93 -15.34
C ALA A 135 4.79 17.89 -16.41
N VAL A 136 5.61 18.37 -17.36
CA VAL A 136 5.14 19.18 -18.49
C VAL A 136 4.18 18.40 -19.39
N ALA A 137 4.49 17.13 -19.69
CA ALA A 137 3.61 16.25 -20.47
C ALA A 137 2.26 16.01 -19.79
N PHE A 138 2.21 16.04 -18.46
CA PHE A 138 0.98 15.97 -17.65
C PHE A 138 0.34 17.33 -17.37
N GLY A 139 0.79 18.40 -18.04
CA GLY A 139 0.10 19.70 -18.05
C GLY A 139 0.75 20.79 -17.21
N TRP A 140 1.95 20.59 -16.67
CA TRP A 140 2.68 21.67 -15.98
C TRP A 140 3.01 22.81 -16.96
N HIS A 141 2.61 24.04 -16.62
CA HIS A 141 2.64 25.29 -17.42
C HIS A 141 1.58 25.43 -18.53
N SER A 142 0.80 24.40 -18.84
CA SER A 142 -0.25 24.48 -19.87
C SER A 142 -1.66 24.38 -19.28
N LEU A 143 -1.88 23.42 -18.39
CA LEU A 143 -3.14 23.18 -17.68
C LEU A 143 -3.06 23.62 -16.21
N PHE A 144 -1.88 23.52 -15.60
CA PHE A 144 -1.65 23.82 -14.20
C PHE A 144 -0.43 24.74 -14.02
N ASP A 145 -0.60 25.79 -13.22
CA ASP A 145 0.51 26.63 -12.77
C ASP A 145 1.40 25.88 -11.78
N GLU A 146 0.78 25.07 -10.92
CA GLU A 146 1.45 24.30 -9.88
C GLU A 146 1.89 22.93 -10.40
N LYS A 147 3.20 22.64 -10.30
CA LYS A 147 3.79 21.34 -10.65
C LYS A 147 3.05 20.19 -9.97
N THR A 148 2.70 20.37 -8.71
CA THR A 148 2.06 19.36 -7.85
C THR A 148 0.81 18.77 -8.49
N PHE A 149 -0.05 19.58 -9.12
CA PHE A 149 -1.29 19.07 -9.71
C PHE A 149 -1.05 18.25 -10.98
N ALA A 150 -0.06 18.60 -11.79
CA ALA A 150 0.32 17.80 -12.95
C ALA A 150 0.89 16.44 -12.52
N VAL A 151 1.71 16.42 -11.46
CA VAL A 151 2.30 15.18 -10.93
C VAL A 151 1.25 14.27 -10.30
N TRP A 152 0.23 14.80 -9.63
CA TRP A 152 -0.87 14.00 -9.07
C TRP A 152 -1.68 13.20 -10.10
N ILE A 153 -1.72 13.67 -11.36
CA ILE A 153 -2.32 12.90 -12.46
C ILE A 153 -1.45 11.68 -12.76
N LEU A 154 -0.13 11.87 -12.84
CA LEU A 154 0.83 10.78 -13.02
C LEU A 154 0.75 9.81 -11.83
N ASP A 155 0.82 10.30 -10.60
CA ASP A 155 0.72 9.49 -9.38
C ASP A 155 -0.54 8.64 -9.40
N TYR A 156 -1.69 9.24 -9.75
CA TYR A 156 -2.97 8.52 -9.82
C TYR A 156 -2.92 7.39 -10.83
N ILE A 157 -2.40 7.64 -12.04
CA ILE A 157 -2.29 6.64 -13.10
C ILE A 157 -1.35 5.50 -12.66
N VAL A 158 -0.16 5.83 -12.15
CA VAL A 158 0.83 4.82 -11.75
C VAL A 158 0.31 4.01 -10.56
N ALA A 159 -0.23 4.65 -9.53
CA ALA A 159 -0.84 4.00 -8.37
C ALA A 159 -2.02 3.10 -8.78
N PHE A 160 -2.89 3.56 -9.68
CA PHE A 160 -4.01 2.77 -10.18
C PHE A 160 -3.54 1.52 -10.94
N LEU A 161 -2.57 1.67 -11.84
CA LEU A 161 -1.99 0.54 -12.56
C LEU A 161 -1.33 -0.46 -11.62
N LEU A 162 -0.52 0.00 -10.67
CA LEU A 162 0.14 -0.87 -9.68
C LEU A 162 -0.87 -1.57 -8.77
N GLY A 163 -1.91 -0.87 -8.31
CA GLY A 163 -2.96 -1.48 -7.51
C GLY A 163 -3.69 -2.59 -8.26
N VAL A 164 -4.10 -2.35 -9.50
CA VAL A 164 -4.71 -3.38 -10.37
C VAL A 164 -3.76 -4.57 -10.57
N ILE A 165 -2.47 -4.32 -10.78
CA ILE A 165 -1.45 -5.39 -10.90
C ILE A 165 -1.36 -6.20 -9.60
N PHE A 166 -1.25 -5.54 -8.45
CA PHE A 166 -1.18 -6.21 -7.15
C PHE A 166 -2.45 -7.05 -6.93
N GLN A 167 -3.61 -6.50 -7.27
CA GLN A 167 -4.90 -7.14 -7.01
C GLN A 167 -5.12 -8.33 -7.95
N TYR A 168 -4.65 -8.23 -9.19
CA TYR A 168 -4.59 -9.36 -10.11
C TYR A 168 -3.78 -10.53 -9.53
N PHE A 169 -2.60 -10.25 -8.99
CA PHE A 169 -1.73 -11.27 -8.39
C PHE A 169 -2.27 -11.83 -7.07
N THR A 170 -3.17 -11.11 -6.40
CA THR A 170 -3.91 -11.61 -5.24
C THR A 170 -5.10 -12.48 -5.65
N ILE A 171 -5.90 -12.06 -6.65
CA ILE A 171 -7.14 -12.76 -7.05
C ILE A 171 -6.85 -14.05 -7.82
N LYS A 172 -5.89 -14.03 -8.75
CA LYS A 172 -5.65 -15.19 -9.63
C LYS A 172 -5.28 -16.47 -8.87
N PRO A 173 -4.48 -16.46 -7.80
CA PRO A 173 -4.24 -17.66 -6.99
C PRO A 173 -5.46 -18.10 -6.16
N MET A 174 -6.41 -17.20 -5.91
CA MET A 174 -7.61 -17.50 -5.11
C MET A 174 -8.74 -18.13 -5.92
N ARG A 175 -8.70 -18.03 -7.26
CA ARG A 175 -9.75 -18.52 -8.16
C ARG A 175 -9.17 -19.06 -9.45
N ASP A 176 -9.74 -20.15 -9.97
CA ASP A 176 -9.45 -20.64 -11.33
C ASP A 176 -10.06 -19.72 -12.41
N LEU A 177 -9.56 -18.49 -12.50
CA LEU A 177 -9.99 -17.50 -13.47
C LEU A 177 -9.06 -17.47 -14.69
N SER A 178 -9.64 -17.21 -15.85
CA SER A 178 -8.86 -16.81 -17.02
C SER A 178 -8.17 -15.47 -16.77
N VAL A 179 -7.09 -15.20 -17.52
CA VAL A 179 -6.31 -13.95 -17.40
C VAL A 179 -7.20 -12.71 -17.53
N GLY A 180 -8.11 -12.69 -18.53
CA GLY A 180 -9.02 -11.56 -18.76
C GLY A 180 -10.01 -11.35 -17.60
N GLN A 181 -10.61 -12.43 -17.09
CA GLN A 181 -11.52 -12.34 -15.94
C GLN A 181 -10.81 -11.84 -14.68
N GLY A 182 -9.56 -12.25 -14.45
CA GLY A 182 -8.75 -11.76 -13.35
C GLY A 182 -8.52 -10.25 -13.43
N ILE A 183 -8.21 -9.71 -14.61
CA ILE A 183 -8.03 -8.27 -14.82
C ILE A 183 -9.34 -7.50 -14.57
N VAL A 184 -10.46 -8.00 -15.10
CA VAL A 184 -11.76 -7.36 -14.90
C VAL A 184 -12.14 -7.34 -13.41
N GLN A 185 -11.85 -8.41 -12.67
CA GLN A 185 -12.10 -8.43 -11.23
C GLN A 185 -11.16 -7.51 -10.46
N ALA A 186 -9.88 -7.45 -10.81
CA ALA A 186 -8.92 -6.53 -10.20
C ALA A 186 -9.36 -5.07 -10.39
N LEU A 187 -9.78 -4.70 -11.61
CA LEU A 187 -10.32 -3.37 -11.89
C LEU A 187 -11.54 -3.05 -11.02
N LYS A 188 -12.52 -3.96 -10.96
CA LYS A 188 -13.74 -3.74 -10.15
C LYS A 188 -13.43 -3.60 -8.66
N ALA A 189 -12.46 -4.35 -8.15
CA ALA A 189 -12.07 -4.32 -6.75
C ALA A 189 -11.33 -3.03 -6.37
N ASP A 190 -10.55 -2.46 -7.29
CA ASP A 190 -9.60 -1.40 -6.93
C ASP A 190 -9.98 0.00 -7.42
N VAL A 191 -10.84 0.18 -8.44
CA VAL A 191 -11.27 1.52 -8.90
C VAL A 191 -11.78 2.39 -7.76
N LEU A 192 -12.77 1.90 -7.00
CA LEU A 192 -13.35 2.69 -5.91
C LEU A 192 -12.40 2.82 -4.71
N SER A 193 -11.65 1.74 -4.40
CA SER A 193 -10.72 1.72 -3.26
C SER A 193 -9.56 2.70 -3.46
N ILE A 194 -8.91 2.68 -4.63
CA ILE A 194 -7.79 3.57 -4.96
C ILE A 194 -8.29 5.00 -5.11
N SER A 195 -9.44 5.23 -5.78
CA SER A 195 -10.01 6.58 -5.86
C SER A 195 -10.25 7.17 -4.47
N ALA A 196 -10.81 6.39 -3.54
CA ALA A 196 -11.03 6.84 -2.17
C ALA A 196 -9.72 7.11 -1.43
N TRP A 197 -8.71 6.24 -1.59
CA TRP A 197 -7.37 6.45 -1.03
C TRP A 197 -6.79 7.78 -1.49
N GLN A 198 -6.86 8.05 -2.81
CA GLN A 198 -6.28 9.23 -3.42
C GLN A 198 -6.98 10.51 -2.96
N ILE A 199 -8.29 10.48 -2.73
CA ILE A 199 -9.02 11.62 -2.14
C ILE A 199 -8.46 11.98 -0.75
N GLY A 200 -8.27 10.99 0.13
CA GLY A 200 -7.73 11.24 1.46
C GLY A 200 -6.27 11.69 1.44
N MET A 201 -5.46 11.04 0.61
CA MET A 201 -4.03 11.30 0.51
C MET A 201 -3.73 12.64 -0.13
N TYR A 202 -4.27 12.92 -1.32
CA TYR A 202 -4.10 14.24 -1.98
C TYR A 202 -4.76 15.35 -1.18
N GLY A 203 -5.90 15.09 -0.55
CA GLY A 203 -6.55 16.05 0.34
C GLY A 203 -5.64 16.49 1.48
N PHE A 204 -4.99 15.53 2.16
CA PHE A 204 -4.04 15.87 3.21
C PHE A 204 -2.76 16.52 2.67
N MET A 205 -2.21 16.03 1.55
CA MET A 205 -1.05 16.65 0.91
C MET A 205 -1.34 18.11 0.53
N ALA A 206 -2.54 18.41 0.02
CA ALA A 206 -2.96 19.79 -0.28
C ALA A 206 -2.95 20.66 0.97
N ILE A 207 -3.55 20.17 2.05
CA ILE A 207 -3.62 20.88 3.34
C ILE A 207 -2.20 21.13 3.87
N ALA A 208 -1.36 20.10 3.90
CA ALA A 208 -0.01 20.22 4.44
C ALA A 208 0.86 21.16 3.61
N GLN A 209 0.86 21.02 2.28
CA GLN A 209 1.72 21.83 1.40
C GLN A 209 1.25 23.29 1.31
N PHE A 210 -0.05 23.52 1.06
CA PHE A 210 -0.56 24.85 0.73
C PHE A 210 -1.16 25.60 1.91
N ALA A 211 -1.72 24.90 2.91
CA ALA A 211 -2.35 25.54 4.07
C ALA A 211 -1.48 25.54 5.34
N TRP A 212 -0.40 24.74 5.38
CA TRP A 212 0.52 24.71 6.53
C TRP A 212 1.96 25.10 6.16
N LEU A 213 2.67 24.29 5.38
CA LEU A 213 4.10 24.48 5.13
C LEU A 213 4.39 25.81 4.41
N ASN A 214 3.68 26.07 3.31
CA ASN A 214 3.91 27.30 2.54
C ASN A 214 3.56 28.57 3.33
N PRO A 215 2.41 28.69 4.01
CA PRO A 215 2.12 29.88 4.83
C PRO A 215 3.01 30.03 6.07
N ALA A 216 3.40 28.92 6.72
CA ALA A 216 4.18 28.97 7.96
C ALA A 216 5.68 29.17 7.73
N TYR A 217 6.23 28.65 6.61
CA TYR A 217 7.67 28.60 6.35
C TYR A 217 8.08 29.25 5.02
N GLY A 218 7.12 29.72 4.23
CA GLY A 218 7.36 30.46 2.97
C GLY A 218 7.71 29.58 1.76
N HIS A 219 7.62 28.26 1.88
CA HIS A 219 7.89 27.32 0.81
C HIS A 219 7.20 25.96 1.05
N LYS A 220 7.05 25.19 -0.03
CA LYS A 220 6.55 23.80 0.00
C LYS A 220 7.69 22.83 0.26
N ALA A 221 7.37 21.65 0.79
CA ALA A 221 8.35 20.57 0.88
C ALA A 221 8.55 19.94 -0.49
N GLU A 222 9.80 19.83 -0.94
CA GLU A 222 10.18 19.24 -2.21
C GLU A 222 10.44 17.73 -2.07
N VAL A 223 10.30 16.97 -3.15
CA VAL A 223 10.46 15.50 -3.18
C VAL A 223 11.82 15.03 -2.64
N ASN A 224 12.88 15.83 -2.79
CA ASN A 224 14.22 15.53 -2.26
C ASN A 224 14.43 15.93 -0.80
N SER A 225 13.37 16.29 -0.07
CA SER A 225 13.41 16.65 1.35
C SER A 225 12.77 15.57 2.24
N PRO A 226 13.28 15.33 3.46
CA PRO A 226 12.64 14.40 4.38
C PRO A 226 11.24 14.86 4.80
N GLU A 227 10.98 16.17 4.86
CA GLU A 227 9.69 16.74 5.24
C GLU A 227 8.58 16.35 4.26
N PHE A 228 8.89 16.30 2.96
CA PHE A 228 7.92 15.85 1.95
C PHE A 228 7.47 14.41 2.23
N TRP A 229 8.42 13.51 2.47
CA TRP A 229 8.11 12.10 2.72
C TRP A 229 7.47 11.88 4.09
N PHE A 230 7.82 12.67 5.11
CA PHE A 230 7.11 12.65 6.39
C PHE A 230 5.64 13.03 6.23
N VAL A 231 5.36 14.12 5.51
CA VAL A 231 3.99 14.53 5.20
C VAL A 231 3.29 13.45 4.37
N MET A 232 3.99 12.82 3.42
CA MET A 232 3.47 11.69 2.64
C MET A 232 3.10 10.49 3.52
N GLN A 233 3.88 10.15 4.57
CA GLN A 233 3.50 9.09 5.51
C GLN A 233 2.14 9.38 6.17
N VAL A 234 1.90 10.62 6.58
CA VAL A 234 0.61 11.03 7.17
C VAL A 234 -0.50 11.05 6.11
N ALA A 235 -0.21 11.52 4.90
CA ALA A 235 -1.15 11.51 3.79
C ALA A 235 -1.61 10.08 3.45
N MET A 236 -0.70 9.11 3.46
CA MET A 236 -1.01 7.69 3.26
C MET A 236 -1.94 7.15 4.35
N LEU A 237 -1.77 7.57 5.61
CA LEU A 237 -2.71 7.23 6.68
C LEU A 237 -4.10 7.84 6.45
N CYS A 238 -4.18 9.07 5.94
CA CYS A 238 -5.46 9.67 5.52
C CYS A 238 -6.09 8.91 4.34
N GLY A 239 -5.27 8.44 3.39
CA GLY A 239 -5.70 7.55 2.30
C GLY A 239 -6.23 6.21 2.83
N PHE A 240 -5.58 5.63 3.84
CA PHE A 240 -6.08 4.44 4.51
C PHE A 240 -7.46 4.68 5.15
N VAL A 241 -7.60 5.77 5.93
CA VAL A 241 -8.87 6.09 6.62
C VAL A 241 -10.02 6.28 5.63
N THR A 242 -9.77 6.93 4.50
CA THR A 242 -10.80 7.20 3.48
C THR A 242 -11.13 5.97 2.62
N SER A 243 -10.15 5.12 2.32
CA SER A 243 -10.36 3.87 1.58
C SER A 243 -10.97 2.75 2.43
N TYR A 244 -10.78 2.76 3.75
CA TYR A 244 -11.29 1.73 4.65
C TYR A 244 -12.81 1.48 4.54
N PRO A 245 -13.70 2.50 4.64
CA PRO A 245 -15.15 2.29 4.49
C PRO A 245 -15.54 1.79 3.10
N VAL A 246 -14.79 2.20 2.06
CA VAL A 246 -15.02 1.71 0.69
C VAL A 246 -14.65 0.24 0.57
N ASN A 247 -13.52 -0.19 1.13
CA ASN A 247 -13.14 -1.60 1.18
C ASN A 247 -14.16 -2.42 1.99
N TRP A 248 -14.67 -1.87 3.09
CA TRP A 248 -15.71 -2.52 3.89
C TRP A 248 -16.97 -2.78 3.06
N PHE A 249 -17.42 -1.78 2.30
CA PHE A 249 -18.56 -1.90 1.40
C PHE A 249 -18.30 -2.94 0.29
N LEU A 250 -17.15 -2.86 -0.39
CA LEU A 250 -16.78 -3.75 -1.48
C LEU A 250 -16.69 -5.23 -1.05
N LEU A 251 -16.17 -5.47 0.16
CA LEU A 251 -16.11 -6.81 0.76
C LEU A 251 -17.50 -7.33 1.13
N LYS A 252 -18.39 -6.48 1.66
CA LYS A 252 -19.78 -6.86 1.95
C LYS A 252 -20.58 -7.15 0.67
N ALA A 253 -20.34 -6.40 -0.39
CA ALA A 253 -20.99 -6.56 -1.68
C ALA A 253 -20.45 -7.76 -2.49
N GLY A 254 -19.39 -8.44 -2.02
CA GLY A 254 -18.76 -9.56 -2.73
C GLY A 254 -18.02 -9.15 -4.01
N VAL A 255 -17.74 -7.86 -4.19
CA VAL A 255 -16.96 -7.33 -5.31
C VAL A 255 -15.47 -7.53 -5.07
N LYS A 256 -15.03 -7.45 -3.81
CA LYS A 256 -13.65 -7.67 -3.37
C LYS A 256 -13.54 -8.94 -2.54
N GLU A 257 -12.43 -9.66 -2.67
CA GLU A 257 -12.19 -10.90 -1.94
C GLU A 257 -11.70 -10.64 -0.51
N LYS A 258 -12.08 -11.54 0.40
CA LYS A 258 -11.64 -11.54 1.80
C LYS A 258 -10.21 -12.10 1.89
N MET A 259 -9.26 -11.26 2.33
CA MET A 259 -7.82 -11.57 2.47
C MET A 259 -7.41 -11.89 3.91
#